data_AF-A0A497H7E8-F1
#
_entry.id   AF-A0A497H7E8-F1
#
_cell.length_a   1.000
_cell.length_b   1.000
_cell.length_c   1.000
_cell.angle_alpha   90.00
_cell.angle_beta   90.00
_cell.angle_gamma   90.00
#
_symmetry.space_group_name_H-M   'P 1'
#
loop_
_entity.id
_entity.type
_entity.pdbx_description
1 polymer ?
#
loop_
_entity_poly.entity_id
_entity_poly.type
_entity_poly.pdbx_seq_one_letter_code
_entity_poly.pdbx_strand_id
1 'polypeptide(L)' 'MNEEENIYIKLEIEKDPMTGELIISTRFDPNAPNFSQDENGICWSPTEAERRFLNEAFELMSKRK' A
#
# COMPACT_ATOMS: atom_id res chain seq x y z
N MET A 1 -0.79 23.14 13.66
CA MET A 1 -1.41 21.81 13.54
C MET A 1 -0.80 21.25 12.27
N ASN A 2 0.19 20.35 12.38
CA ASN A 2 1.01 19.96 11.24
C ASN A 2 0.18 19.12 10.28
N GLU A 3 0.25 19.48 9.01
CA GLU A 3 -0.40 18.84 7.87
C GLU A 3 -0.24 17.33 7.98
N GLU A 4 -1.37 16.69 8.21
CA GLU A 4 -1.49 15.29 8.59
C GLU A 4 -0.79 14.40 7.56
N GLU A 5 -0.06 13.43 8.09
CA GLU A 5 0.50 12.26 7.42
C GLU A 5 -0.63 11.42 6.80
N ASN A 6 -1.32 11.97 5.81
CA ASN A 6 -2.50 11.34 5.25
C ASN A 6 -2.07 10.14 4.40
N ILE A 7 -2.39 8.96 4.93
CA ILE A 7 -2.20 7.67 4.30
C ILE A 7 -3.58 7.25 3.76
N TYR A 8 -3.71 7.17 2.44
CA TYR A 8 -4.94 6.79 1.74
C TYR A 8 -4.90 5.36 1.21
N ILE A 9 -4.00 4.55 1.74
CA ILE A 9 -3.84 3.14 1.42
C ILE A 9 -3.99 2.28 2.67
N LYS A 10 -4.37 1.02 2.48
CA LYS A 10 -4.43 0.01 3.54
C LYS A 10 -3.62 -1.20 3.15
N LEU A 11 -3.06 -1.89 4.14
CA LEU A 11 -2.47 -3.20 3.95
C LEU A 11 -3.50 -4.26 4.29
N GLU A 12 -3.57 -5.26 3.43
CA GLU A 12 -4.36 -6.46 3.63
C GLU A 12 -3.41 -7.64 3.70
N ILE A 13 -3.58 -8.49 4.71
CA ILE A 13 -2.84 -9.74 4.85
C ILE A 13 -3.82 -10.87 4.65
N GLU A 14 -3.56 -11.71 3.66
CA GLU A 14 -4.36 -12.90 3.37
C GLU A 14 -3.47 -14.13 3.34
N LYS A 15 -4.06 -15.29 3.65
CA LYS A 15 -3.39 -16.57 3.48
C LYS A 15 -3.81 -17.15 2.15
N ASP A 16 -2.85 -17.40 1.27
CA ASP A 16 -3.08 -18.11 0.02
C ASP A 16 -3.56 -19.54 0.34
N PRO A 17 -4.78 -19.93 -0.07
CA PRO A 17 -5.30 -21.26 0.22
C PRO A 17 -4.58 -22.38 -0.56
N MET A 18 -3.90 -22.06 -1.66
CA MET A 18 -3.21 -23.02 -2.52
C MET A 18 -1.78 -23.29 -2.04
N THR A 19 -1.04 -22.24 -1.70
CA THR A 19 0.37 -22.35 -1.28
C THR A 19 0.55 -22.36 0.23
N GLY A 20 -0.44 -21.85 0.97
CA GLY A 20 -0.37 -21.67 2.42
C GLY A 20 0.47 -20.46 2.85
N GLU A 21 1.01 -19.70 1.90
CA GLU A 21 1.83 -18.51 2.16
C GLU A 21 0.98 -17.31 2.60
N LEU A 22 1.60 -16.36 3.30
CA LEU A 22 0.98 -15.08 3.63
C LEU A 22 1.29 -14.08 2.52
N ILE A 23 0.25 -13.50 1.94
CA ILE A 23 0.32 -12.43 0.95
C ILE A 23 0.03 -11.12 1.66
N ILE A 24 0.89 -10.13 1.46
CA ILE A 24 0.63 -8.74 1.86
C ILE A 24 0.32 -7.95 0.60
N SER A 25 -0.90 -7.39 0.55
CA SER A 25 -1.41 -6.60 -0.56
C SER A 25 -1.67 -5.16 -0.10
N THR A 26 -1.45 -4.20 -1.00
CA THR A 26 -1.85 -2.80 -0.78
C THR A 26 -3.20 -2.54 -1.46
N ARG A 27 -4.13 -1.92 -0.73
CA ARG A 27 -5.43 -1.48 -1.22
C ARG A 27 -5.51 0.04 -1.24
N PHE A 28 -5.91 0.59 -2.38
CA PHE A 28 -6.13 2.03 -2.55
C PHE A 28 -7.51 2.43 -2.05
N ASP A 29 -7.61 3.57 -1.36
CA ASP A 29 -8.90 4.24 -1.20
C ASP A 29 -9.32 4.83 -2.56
N PRO A 30 -10.49 4.43 -3.11
CA PRO A 30 -10.94 4.95 -4.40
C PRO A 30 -11.24 6.45 -4.39
N ASN A 31 -11.37 7.06 -3.21
CA ASN A 31 -11.57 8.50 -3.05
C ASN A 31 -10.27 9.23 -2.71
N ALA A 32 -9.12 8.54 -2.73
CA ALA A 32 -7.83 9.14 -2.44
C ALA A 32 -7.52 10.25 -3.45
N PRO A 33 -7.13 11.46 -3.01
CA PRO A 33 -6.85 12.57 -3.92
C PRO A 33 -5.58 12.35 -4.75
N ASN A 34 -4.75 11.38 -4.37
CA ASN A 34 -3.49 11.04 -5.01
C ASN A 34 -3.56 9.75 -5.84
N PHE A 35 -4.77 9.24 -6.08
CA PHE A 35 -5.06 8.10 -6.93
C PHE A 35 -6.07 8.51 -8.01
N SER A 36 -5.80 8.12 -9.25
CA SER A 36 -6.77 8.28 -10.34
C SER A 36 -6.70 7.08 -11.27
N GLN A 37 -7.87 6.62 -11.71
CA GLN A 37 -7.99 5.56 -12.71
C GLN A 37 -8.69 6.11 -13.95
N ASP A 38 -8.08 5.90 -15.11
CA ASP A 38 -8.64 6.27 -16.40
C ASP A 38 -8.62 5.08 -17.38
N GLU A 39 -9.00 5.33 -18.63
CA GLU A 39 -9.08 4.34 -19.71
C GLU A 39 -7.72 3.68 -20.02
N ASN A 40 -6.62 4.36 -19.68
CA ASN A 40 -5.25 3.95 -19.98
C ASN A 40 -4.56 3.26 -18.78
N GLY A 41 -5.21 3.25 -17.61
CA GLY A 41 -4.75 2.49 -16.45
C GLY A 41 -4.86 3.25 -15.13
N ILE A 42 -3.93 2.92 -14.23
CA ILE A 42 -3.88 3.44 -12.87
C ILE A 42 -2.72 4.42 -12.76
N CYS A 43 -3.01 5.65 -12.32
CA CYS A 43 -2.01 6.62 -11.92
C CYS A 43 -2.09 6.79 -10.39
N TRP A 44 -0.95 6.61 -9.73
CA TRP A 44 -0.83 6.80 -8.29
C TRP A 44 0.40 7.63 -7.97
N SER A 45 0.19 8.69 -7.20
CA SER A 45 1.22 9.62 -6.74
C SER A 45 1.37 9.53 -5.22
N PRO A 46 2.08 8.52 -4.68
CA PRO A 46 2.12 8.27 -3.24
C PRO A 46 2.67 9.45 -2.45
N THR A 47 2.05 9.74 -1.31
CA THR A 47 2.56 10.70 -0.34
C THR A 47 3.85 10.19 0.30
N GLU A 48 4.63 11.09 0.91
CA GLU A 48 5.84 10.67 1.62
C GLU A 48 5.52 9.71 2.78
N ALA A 49 4.41 9.93 3.49
CA ALA A 49 3.92 9.05 4.55
C ALA A 49 3.59 7.64 4.02
N GLU A 50 2.90 7.55 2.89
CA GLU A 50 2.57 6.26 2.24
C GLU A 50 3.82 5.51 1.78
N ARG A 51 4.83 6.21 1.24
CA ARG A 51 6.11 5.59 0.86
C ARG A 51 6.83 5.01 2.08
N ARG A 52 6.89 5.77 3.18
CA ARG A 52 7.49 5.30 4.44
C ARG A 52 6.73 4.11 5.01
N PHE A 53 5.41 4.18 5.03
CA PHE A 53 4.53 3.12 5.51
C PHE A 53 4.72 1.80 4.74
N LEU A 54 4.79 1.87 3.41
CA LEU A 54 5.04 0.69 2.58
C LEU A 54 6.45 0.15 2.78
N ASN A 55 7.46 1.02 2.81
CA ASN A 55 8.83 0.60 3.06
C ASN A 55 8.94 -0.13 4.40
N GLU A 56 8.36 0.40 5.48
CA GLU A 56 8.35 -0.28 6.78
C GLU A 56 7.66 -1.65 6.72
N ALA A 57 6.48 -1.72 6.11
CA ALA A 57 5.72 -2.96 6.00
C ALA A 57 6.44 -4.05 5.21
N PHE A 58 7.08 -3.70 4.09
CA PHE A 58 7.79 -4.67 3.24
C PHE A 58 9.24 -4.93 3.70
N GLU A 59 9.89 -3.98 4.40
CA GLU A 59 11.17 -4.21 5.09
C GLU A 59 11.02 -5.19 6.27
N LEU A 60 9.90 -5.15 7.00
CA LEU A 60 9.57 -6.14 8.03
C LEU A 60 9.53 -7.57 7.45
N MET A 61 9.11 -7.72 6.20
CA MET A 61 9.04 -9.00 5.50
C MET A 61 10.37 -9.41 4.85
N SER A 62 11.23 -8.45 4.53
CA SER A 62 12.48 -8.66 3.79
C SER A 62 13.70 -8.73 4.72
N LYS A 63 13.72 -9.74 5.59
CA LYS A 63 14.97 -10.29 6.17
C LYS A 63 14.93 -11.81 6.21
N ARG A 64 14.74 -12.45 5.06
CA ARG A 64 15.24 -13.83 4.89
C ARG A 64 16.71 -13.71 4.46
N LYS A 65 17.62 -13.99 5.39
CA LYS A 65 19.02 -14.32 5.08
C LYS A 65 19.09 -15.65 4.35
#